data_AF-A0A1Y1VIT4-F1
#
_entry.id   AF-A0A1Y1VIT4-F1
#
_cell.length_a   1.000
_cell.length_b   1.000
_cell.length_c   1.000
_cell.angle_alpha   90.00
_cell.angle_beta   90.00
_cell.angle_gamma   90.00
#
_symmetry.space_group_name_H-M   'P 1'
#
loop_
_entity.id
_entity.type
_entity.pdbx_description
1 polymer ?
#
loop_
_entity_poly.entity_id
_entity_poly.type
_entity_poly.pdbx_seq_one_letter_code
_entity_poly.pdbx_strand_id
1 'polypeptide(L)'
;MSTLPYYSIDITMASNISLIGNKNGTIFDYKNNYKGAMFFNFIEDKTQYKLEMKNLIFKNYEYHGRFQSGVRCISILSIFKDFHISINNCTFINGKSPYISLINDFFIKETVTEPQMKFNNCNFFNNKGRIMEVHHKEEYKYSSIYNNSIIKFNECNFTDNSGLIYSHNSKFIK
;
A
#
# COMPACT_ATOMS: atom_id res chain seq x y z
N MET A 1 7.75 19.45 23.58
CA MET A 1 7.26 19.40 22.19
C MET A 1 5.80 18.96 22.23
N SER A 2 4.86 19.75 21.71
CA SER A 2 3.45 19.37 21.66
C SER A 2 3.26 18.23 20.66
N THR A 3 2.75 17.10 21.13
CA THR A 3 2.37 15.97 20.28
C THR A 3 1.11 16.36 19.52
N LEU A 4 1.23 16.68 18.22
CA LEU A 4 0.05 16.78 17.36
C LEU A 4 -0.77 15.49 17.47
N PRO A 5 -2.11 15.56 17.54
CA PRO A 5 -2.95 14.39 17.74
C PRO A 5 -2.78 13.38 16.62
N TYR A 6 -2.84 12.10 16.98
CA TYR A 6 -2.94 11.01 16.01
C TYR A 6 -4.27 11.15 15.29
N TYR A 7 -4.23 11.18 13.96
CA TYR A 7 -5.42 11.06 13.14
C TYR A 7 -5.17 9.99 12.08
N SER A 8 -6.21 9.20 11.85
CA SER A 8 -6.31 8.26 10.75
C SER A 8 -7.47 8.70 9.87
N ILE A 9 -7.30 8.56 8.56
CA ILE A 9 -8.37 8.74 7.59
C ILE A 9 -8.83 7.34 7.22
N ASP A 10 -10.09 7.01 7.48
CA ASP A 10 -10.71 5.75 7.09
C ASP A 10 -11.71 6.01 5.96
N ILE A 11 -11.50 5.36 4.82
CA ILE A 11 -12.26 5.51 3.59
C ILE A 11 -12.83 4.15 3.21
N THR A 12 -14.15 4.02 3.30
CA THR A 12 -14.87 2.91 2.70
C THR A 12 -15.12 3.18 1.23
N MET A 13 -14.70 2.26 0.37
CA MET A 13 -14.85 2.35 -1.08
C MET A 13 -16.30 2.04 -1.47
N ALA A 14 -17.08 3.08 -1.79
CA ALA A 14 -18.43 2.97 -2.38
C ALA A 14 -18.47 3.36 -3.87
N SER A 15 -17.35 3.86 -4.40
CA SER A 15 -17.17 4.28 -5.79
C SER A 15 -15.67 4.30 -6.14
N ASN A 16 -15.33 4.62 -7.39
CA ASN A 16 -13.95 4.85 -7.77
C ASN A 16 -13.43 6.14 -7.10
N ILE A 17 -12.25 6.08 -6.51
CA ILE A 17 -11.63 7.20 -5.80
C ILE A 17 -10.27 7.49 -6.41
N SER A 18 -9.97 8.78 -6.60
CA SER A 18 -8.65 9.25 -7.04
C SER A 18 -8.10 10.28 -6.04
N LEU A 19 -6.88 10.05 -5.55
CA LEU A 19 -6.10 11.00 -4.76
C LEU A 19 -5.01 11.58 -5.65
N ILE A 20 -5.20 12.83 -6.08
CA ILE A 20 -4.36 13.48 -7.09
C ILE A 20 -3.63 14.66 -6.47
N GLY A 21 -2.31 14.60 -6.47
CA GLY A 21 -1.45 15.69 -6.06
C GLY A 21 -1.17 16.69 -7.16
N ASN A 22 -0.51 17.78 -6.79
CA ASN A 22 -0.13 18.86 -7.69
C ASN A 22 0.87 18.38 -8.75
N LYS A 23 1.04 19.18 -9.82
CA LYS A 23 1.98 18.89 -10.92
C LYS A 23 3.41 18.61 -10.44
N ASN A 24 3.84 19.28 -9.38
CA ASN A 24 5.18 19.15 -8.79
C ASN A 24 5.22 18.14 -7.62
N GLY A 25 4.14 17.37 -7.44
CA GLY A 25 3.94 16.49 -6.31
C GLY A 25 3.27 17.20 -5.13
N THR A 26 2.36 16.49 -4.46
CA THR A 26 1.88 16.89 -3.12
C THR A 26 2.65 16.09 -2.07
N ILE A 27 3.25 16.79 -1.11
CA ILE A 27 4.14 16.17 -0.11
C ILE A 27 3.37 15.85 1.18
N PHE A 28 3.37 14.57 1.53
CA PHE A 28 3.06 14.06 2.86
C PHE A 28 4.39 13.83 3.61
N ASP A 29 4.79 14.81 4.42
CA ASP A 29 6.00 14.75 5.24
C ASP A 29 5.66 14.34 6.67
N TYR A 30 6.02 13.11 7.01
CA TYR A 30 5.75 12.51 8.31
C TYR A 30 6.78 12.92 9.37
N LYS A 31 7.88 13.58 8.97
CA LYS A 31 8.94 14.08 9.86
C LYS A 31 9.45 13.02 10.85
N ASN A 32 9.59 11.77 10.39
CA ASN A 32 10.04 10.63 11.19
C ASN A 32 9.12 10.34 12.39
N ASN A 33 7.83 10.64 12.23
CA ASN A 33 6.83 10.46 13.26
C ASN A 33 5.56 9.85 12.64
N TYR A 34 4.82 9.09 13.44
CA TYR A 34 3.62 8.39 12.99
C TYR A 34 2.40 9.32 13.11
N LYS A 35 2.00 9.96 12.01
CA LYS A 35 0.81 10.83 11.94
C LYS A 35 0.12 10.67 10.59
N GLY A 36 -1.21 10.62 10.52
CA GLY A 36 -1.92 10.64 9.24
C GLY A 36 -1.80 9.34 8.44
N ALA A 37 -2.24 8.22 9.03
CA ALA A 37 -2.39 6.96 8.31
C ALA A 37 -3.69 6.97 7.48
N MET A 38 -3.65 6.43 6.26
CA MET A 38 -4.82 6.29 5.40
C MET A 38 -5.23 4.83 5.30
N PHE A 39 -6.51 4.55 5.51
CA PHE A 39 -7.11 3.23 5.44
C PHE A 39 -8.15 3.22 4.31
N PHE A 40 -7.97 2.34 3.33
CA PHE A 40 -8.90 2.13 2.23
C PHE A 40 -9.54 0.75 2.35
N ASN A 41 -10.86 0.72 2.46
CA ASN A 41 -11.64 -0.49 2.73
C ASN A 41 -12.50 -0.83 1.52
N PHE A 42 -12.13 -1.89 0.79
CA PHE A 42 -12.92 -2.50 -0.28
C PHE A 42 -13.82 -3.59 0.35
N ILE A 43 -14.99 -3.18 0.84
CA ILE A 43 -15.89 -4.05 1.64
C ILE A 43 -17.25 -4.37 1.01
N GLU A 44 -17.59 -3.80 -0.14
CA GLU A 44 -18.86 -4.09 -0.84
C GLU A 44 -18.63 -4.93 -2.10
N ASP A 45 -19.23 -6.13 -2.13
CA ASP A 45 -19.10 -7.13 -3.21
C ASP A 45 -20.03 -6.84 -4.40
N LYS A 46 -19.93 -5.65 -5.00
CA LYS A 46 -20.83 -5.27 -6.10
C LYS A 46 -20.15 -4.70 -7.34
N THR A 47 -18.84 -4.44 -7.31
CA THR A 47 -18.23 -3.55 -8.31
C THR A 47 -16.70 -3.64 -8.33
N GLN A 48 -16.12 -3.51 -9.53
CA GLN A 48 -14.67 -3.38 -9.76
C GLN A 48 -14.17 -1.99 -9.35
N TYR A 49 -14.23 -1.67 -8.06
CA TYR A 49 -13.80 -0.36 -7.57
C TYR A 49 -12.32 -0.14 -7.81
N LYS A 50 -12.00 1.11 -8.18
CA LYS A 50 -10.65 1.56 -8.49
C LYS A 50 -10.20 2.62 -7.51
N LEU A 51 -9.01 2.42 -6.96
CA LEU A 51 -8.29 3.44 -6.23
C LEU A 51 -7.11 3.93 -7.07
N GLU A 52 -7.08 5.22 -7.40
CA GLU A 52 -5.94 5.84 -8.05
C GLU A 52 -5.22 6.79 -7.08
N MET A 53 -3.91 6.71 -7.03
CA MET A 53 -3.04 7.67 -6.36
C MET A 53 -2.07 8.24 -7.39
N LYS A 54 -2.00 9.57 -7.52
CA LYS A 54 -1.21 10.21 -8.57
C LYS A 54 -0.46 11.42 -8.06
N ASN A 55 0.81 11.56 -8.45
CA ASN A 55 1.66 12.72 -8.13
C ASN A 55 1.75 13.01 -6.61
N LEU A 56 1.89 11.96 -5.80
CA LEU A 56 2.04 12.09 -4.34
C LEU A 56 3.48 11.75 -3.92
N ILE A 57 4.00 12.48 -2.94
CA ILE A 57 5.33 12.26 -2.37
C ILE A 57 5.15 11.92 -0.88
N PHE A 58 5.50 10.69 -0.50
CA PHE A 58 5.50 10.25 0.89
C PHE A 58 6.94 10.22 1.39
N LYS A 59 7.24 10.96 2.46
CA LYS A 59 8.62 10.97 2.99
C LYS A 59 8.71 10.93 4.50
N ASN A 60 9.81 10.34 4.97
CA ASN A 60 10.18 10.26 6.39
C ASN A 60 9.11 9.52 7.24
N TYR A 61 8.50 8.47 6.70
CA TYR A 61 7.54 7.66 7.47
C TYR A 61 8.28 6.75 8.44
N GLU A 62 7.99 6.89 9.73
CA GLU A 62 8.58 6.07 10.79
C GLU A 62 7.54 5.79 11.88
N TYR A 63 7.35 4.52 12.17
CA TYR A 63 6.53 4.02 13.26
C TYR A 63 7.42 3.61 14.44
N HIS A 64 7.17 4.19 15.61
CA HIS A 64 7.95 3.98 16.84
C HIS A 64 7.22 3.16 17.92
N GLY A 65 6.07 2.58 17.60
CA GLY A 65 5.25 1.89 18.60
C GLY A 65 5.85 0.54 18.99
N ARG A 66 6.04 0.33 20.30
CA ARG A 66 6.66 -0.88 20.88
C ARG A 66 5.80 -2.16 20.80
N PHE A 67 4.53 -2.06 20.41
CA PHE A 67 3.56 -3.17 20.61
C PHE A 67 2.50 -3.39 19.53
N GLN A 68 2.54 -2.73 18.36
CA GLN A 68 1.60 -3.05 17.29
C GLN A 68 2.29 -3.12 15.93
N SER A 69 2.63 -4.35 15.54
CA SER A 69 2.64 -4.76 14.14
C SER A 69 1.32 -4.32 13.50
N GLY A 70 1.31 -3.30 12.64
CA GLY A 70 0.10 -2.99 11.87
C GLY A 70 -0.13 -1.55 11.44
N VAL A 71 0.61 -0.56 11.93
CA VAL A 71 0.42 0.82 11.48
C VAL A 71 1.29 1.08 10.25
N ARG A 72 0.63 1.27 9.10
CA ARG A 72 1.24 1.63 7.81
C ARG A 72 0.86 3.04 7.42
N CYS A 73 1.65 3.65 6.54
CA CYS A 73 1.32 4.95 5.95
C CYS A 73 0.00 4.88 5.18
N ILE A 74 -0.14 3.81 4.38
CA ILE A 74 -1.32 3.46 3.60
C ILE A 74 -1.63 1.99 3.91
N SER A 75 -2.82 1.74 4.44
CA SER A 75 -3.36 0.40 4.63
C SER A 75 -4.55 0.21 3.71
N ILE A 76 -4.56 -0.91 3.01
CA ILE A 76 -5.63 -1.29 2.10
C ILE A 76 -6.15 -2.64 2.57
N LEU A 77 -7.44 -2.74 2.83
CA LEU A 77 -8.14 -3.99 3.08
C LEU A 77 -9.07 -4.26 1.90
N SER A 78 -9.02 -5.48 1.37
CA SER A 78 -10.01 -5.95 0.41
C SER A 78 -10.61 -7.27 0.86
N ILE A 79 -11.94 -7.38 0.77
CA ILE A 79 -12.69 -8.61 1.04
C ILE A 79 -13.20 -9.29 -0.25
N PHE A 80 -12.78 -8.80 -1.41
CA PHE A 80 -13.05 -9.40 -2.71
C PHE A 80 -11.82 -9.34 -3.62
N LYS A 81 -11.77 -10.21 -4.64
CA LYS A 81 -10.60 -10.37 -5.52
C LYS A 81 -10.49 -9.31 -6.62
N ASP A 82 -11.61 -8.74 -7.04
CA ASP A 82 -11.75 -7.87 -8.20
C ASP A 82 -11.60 -6.39 -7.84
N PHE A 83 -10.52 -6.04 -7.14
CA PHE A 83 -10.15 -4.66 -6.83
C PHE A 83 -8.96 -4.22 -7.67
N HIS A 84 -8.91 -2.92 -8.00
CA HIS A 84 -7.80 -2.36 -8.77
C HIS A 84 -7.25 -1.10 -8.14
N ILE A 85 -5.92 -1.05 -8.05
CA ILE A 85 -5.19 0.04 -7.43
C ILE A 85 -4.09 0.47 -8.39
N SER A 86 -4.04 1.77 -8.68
CA SER A 86 -3.02 2.36 -9.55
C SER A 86 -2.29 3.47 -8.80
N ILE A 87 -0.97 3.35 -8.71
CA ILE A 87 -0.09 4.32 -8.07
C ILE A 87 0.82 4.87 -9.16
N ASN A 88 0.57 6.12 -9.55
CA ASN A 88 1.11 6.73 -10.76
C ASN A 88 1.98 7.93 -10.41
N ASN A 89 3.22 7.97 -10.89
CA ASN A 89 4.14 9.10 -10.69
C ASN A 89 4.29 9.50 -9.21
N CYS A 90 4.29 8.51 -8.31
CA CYS A 90 4.45 8.73 -6.87
C CYS A 90 5.90 8.53 -6.44
N THR A 91 6.30 9.17 -5.35
CA THR A 91 7.65 9.04 -4.79
C THR A 91 7.61 8.69 -3.31
N PHE A 92 8.44 7.73 -2.89
CA PHE A 92 8.55 7.23 -1.51
C PHE A 92 9.99 7.37 -1.02
N ILE A 93 10.22 8.15 0.04
CA ILE A 93 11.57 8.62 0.43
C ILE A 93 11.84 8.44 1.93
N ASN A 94 13.00 7.86 2.28
CA ASN A 94 13.47 7.78 3.67
C ASN A 94 12.49 7.08 4.64
N GLY A 95 11.70 6.13 4.14
CA GLY A 95 10.82 5.33 4.99
C GLY A 95 11.61 4.37 5.84
N LYS A 96 11.32 4.31 7.14
CA LYS A 96 11.88 3.33 8.08
C LYS A 96 10.86 2.27 8.50
N SER A 97 9.62 2.44 8.08
CA SER A 97 8.51 1.51 8.32
C SER A 97 7.73 1.28 7.01
N PRO A 98 6.91 0.22 6.93
CA PRO A 98 6.10 -0.06 5.74
C PRO A 98 5.26 1.13 5.27
N TYR A 99 5.44 1.55 4.01
CA TYR A 99 4.55 2.55 3.42
C TYR A 99 3.19 1.97 3.13
N ILE A 100 3.15 0.89 2.34
CA ILE A 100 1.90 0.32 1.85
C ILE A 100 1.71 -1.06 2.47
N SER A 101 0.50 -1.33 2.95
CA SER A 101 0.07 -2.69 3.25
C SER A 101 -1.20 -3.01 2.51
N LEU A 102 -1.19 -4.16 1.84
CA LEU A 102 -2.35 -4.78 1.25
C LEU A 102 -2.75 -5.99 2.10
N ILE A 103 -3.97 -5.98 2.61
CA ILE A 103 -4.56 -7.06 3.40
C ILE A 103 -5.67 -7.66 2.54
N ASN A 104 -5.48 -8.90 2.12
CA ASN A 104 -6.49 -9.68 1.42
C ASN A 104 -7.25 -10.51 2.46
N ASP A 105 -8.54 -10.21 2.64
CA ASP A 105 -9.48 -10.94 3.50
C ASP A 105 -10.58 -11.57 2.65
N PHE A 106 -10.18 -12.31 1.62
CA PHE A 106 -11.09 -13.02 0.75
C PHE A 106 -10.57 -14.42 0.44
N PHE A 107 -11.49 -15.38 0.36
CA PHE A 107 -11.14 -16.73 -0.01
C PHE A 107 -11.11 -16.86 -1.53
N ILE A 108 -9.96 -17.24 -2.06
CA ILE A 108 -9.82 -17.57 -3.48
C ILE A 108 -9.55 -19.06 -3.63
N LYS A 109 -10.36 -19.71 -4.48
CA LYS A 109 -9.98 -20.96 -5.16
C LYS A 109 -9.48 -20.73 -6.59
N GLU A 110 -9.77 -19.57 -7.18
CA GLU A 110 -9.50 -19.24 -8.59
C GLU A 110 -8.26 -18.36 -8.80
N THR A 111 -7.38 -18.73 -9.72
CA THR A 111 -6.16 -17.95 -9.94
C THR A 111 -6.49 -16.55 -10.51
N VAL A 112 -5.94 -15.51 -9.90
CA VAL A 112 -6.03 -14.15 -10.45
C VAL A 112 -5.06 -14.03 -11.62
N THR A 113 -5.51 -13.49 -12.75
CA THR A 113 -4.70 -13.30 -13.96
C THR A 113 -4.21 -11.87 -14.15
N GLU A 114 -4.92 -10.88 -13.60
CA GLU A 114 -4.61 -9.46 -13.75
C GLU A 114 -4.00 -8.85 -12.48
N PRO A 115 -3.06 -7.89 -12.60
CA PRO A 115 -2.53 -7.19 -11.44
C PRO A 115 -3.60 -6.33 -10.74
N GLN A 116 -3.84 -6.60 -9.46
CA GLN A 116 -4.71 -5.78 -8.62
C GLN A 116 -4.04 -4.48 -8.18
N MET A 117 -2.71 -4.45 -8.09
CA MET A 117 -1.98 -3.23 -7.80
C MET A 117 -0.89 -2.99 -8.83
N LYS A 118 -0.85 -1.77 -9.38
CA LYS A 118 0.13 -1.33 -10.37
C LYS A 118 0.83 -0.07 -9.87
N PHE A 119 2.16 -0.11 -9.81
CA PHE A 119 3.00 1.06 -9.66
C PHE A 119 3.52 1.43 -11.05
N ASN A 120 3.27 2.66 -11.49
CA ASN A 120 3.71 3.17 -12.78
C ASN A 120 4.56 4.41 -12.56
N ASN A 121 5.77 4.43 -13.11
CA ASN A 121 6.67 5.59 -13.06
C ASN A 121 6.92 6.10 -11.63
N CYS A 122 6.99 5.18 -10.68
CA CYS A 122 7.19 5.52 -9.27
C CYS A 122 8.67 5.49 -8.90
N ASN A 123 9.03 6.30 -7.91
CA ASN A 123 10.39 6.38 -7.42
C ASN A 123 10.47 6.01 -5.94
N PHE A 124 11.44 5.18 -5.58
CA PHE A 124 11.67 4.70 -4.23
C PHE A 124 13.12 4.98 -3.83
N PHE A 125 13.32 5.84 -2.83
CA PHE A 125 14.64 6.39 -2.48
C PHE A 125 14.97 6.19 -1.00
N ASN A 126 16.12 5.56 -0.71
CA ASN A 126 16.70 5.47 0.62
C ASN A 126 15.73 4.92 1.69
N ASN A 127 14.87 3.96 1.32
CA ASN A 127 13.94 3.34 2.24
C ASN A 127 14.62 2.19 2.99
N LYS A 128 14.70 2.32 4.32
CA LYS A 128 15.23 1.29 5.22
C LYS A 128 14.16 0.29 5.64
N GLY A 129 12.92 0.76 5.78
CA GLY A 129 11.74 -0.07 5.97
C GLY A 129 11.25 -0.67 4.65
N ARG A 130 10.33 -1.63 4.73
CA ARG A 130 9.67 -2.22 3.55
C ARG A 130 8.92 -1.13 2.80
N ILE A 131 8.89 -1.17 1.47
CA ILE A 131 8.02 -0.29 0.68
C ILE A 131 6.59 -0.81 0.74
N MET A 132 6.44 -2.12 0.56
CA MET A 132 5.14 -2.78 0.52
C MET A 132 5.16 -4.07 1.34
N GLU A 133 4.03 -4.32 2.01
CA GLU A 133 3.70 -5.61 2.59
C GLU A 133 2.39 -6.14 2.04
N VAL A 134 2.31 -7.45 1.84
CA VAL A 134 1.06 -8.11 1.48
C VAL A 134 0.79 -9.26 2.42
N HIS A 135 -0.40 -9.23 2.99
CA HIS A 135 -0.87 -10.17 4.00
C HIS A 135 -2.15 -10.84 3.53
N HIS A 136 -2.34 -12.07 3.96
CA HIS A 136 -3.63 -12.75 3.85
C HIS A 136 -4.07 -13.19 5.23
N LYS A 137 -5.33 -12.97 5.59
CA LYS A 137 -5.83 -13.29 6.95
C LYS A 137 -5.65 -14.75 7.34
N GLU A 138 -5.72 -15.64 6.35
CA GLU A 138 -5.61 -17.10 6.51
C GLU A 138 -4.21 -17.65 6.16
N GLU A 139 -3.15 -16.82 6.13
CA GLU A 139 -1.81 -17.20 5.61
C GLU A 139 -1.21 -18.48 6.22
N TYR A 140 -1.58 -18.85 7.45
CA TYR A 140 -1.10 -20.06 8.12
C TYR A 140 -1.90 -21.33 7.82
N LYS A 141 -3.06 -21.21 7.14
CA LYS A 141 -4.01 -22.32 6.97
C LYS A 141 -3.90 -23.02 5.62
N TYR A 142 -3.55 -22.32 4.54
CA TYR A 142 -3.51 -22.93 3.21
C TYR A 142 -2.30 -22.49 2.38
N SER A 143 -1.64 -23.46 1.75
CA SER A 143 -0.52 -23.23 0.84
C SER A 143 -0.94 -22.86 -0.58
N SER A 144 -2.22 -22.65 -0.87
CA SER A 144 -2.72 -22.26 -2.20
C SER A 144 -3.05 -20.77 -2.31
N ILE A 145 -2.96 -20.05 -1.19
CA ILE A 145 -3.25 -18.62 -1.03
C ILE A 145 -2.19 -17.75 -1.76
N TYR A 146 -1.05 -18.34 -2.14
CA TYR A 146 0.08 -17.66 -2.78
C TYR A 146 -0.22 -17.01 -4.15
N ASN A 147 -1.44 -17.15 -4.68
CA ASN A 147 -1.88 -16.59 -5.97
C ASN A 147 -2.96 -15.50 -5.83
N ASN A 148 -3.20 -14.98 -4.63
CA ASN A 148 -4.38 -14.14 -4.36
C ASN A 148 -4.22 -12.68 -4.80
N SER A 149 -2.99 -12.23 -5.04
CA SER A 149 -2.73 -10.90 -5.58
C SER A 149 -1.48 -10.88 -6.46
N ILE A 150 -1.57 -10.15 -7.56
CA ILE A 150 -0.49 -9.82 -8.46
C ILE A 150 -0.21 -8.32 -8.32
N ILE A 151 1.04 -7.98 -8.02
CA ILE A 151 1.51 -6.60 -7.96
C ILE A 151 2.52 -6.38 -9.07
N LYS A 152 2.33 -5.30 -9.83
CA LYS A 152 3.17 -4.96 -10.98
C LYS A 152 3.90 -3.64 -10.76
N PHE A 153 5.20 -3.60 -11.08
CA PHE A 153 6.03 -2.40 -11.08
C PHE A 153 6.47 -2.05 -12.50
N ASN A 154 5.79 -1.11 -13.15
CA ASN A 154 6.13 -0.63 -14.48
C ASN A 154 7.01 0.62 -14.37
N GLU A 155 8.18 0.59 -15.02
CA GLU A 155 9.05 1.78 -15.18
C GLU A 155 9.36 2.50 -13.85
N CYS A 156 9.50 1.72 -12.77
CA CYS A 156 9.80 2.24 -11.44
C CYS A 156 11.30 2.25 -11.15
N ASN A 157 11.75 3.28 -10.43
CA ASN A 157 13.14 3.44 -10.01
C ASN A 157 13.31 3.12 -8.53
N PHE A 158 14.33 2.32 -8.20
CA PHE A 158 14.68 1.97 -6.84
C PHE A 158 16.16 2.32 -6.59
N THR A 159 16.43 3.31 -5.74
CA THR A 159 17.79 3.74 -5.40
C THR A 159 18.00 3.68 -3.89
N ASP A 160 19.07 2.98 -3.46
CA ASP A 160 19.53 2.90 -2.07
C ASP A 160 18.50 2.35 -1.06
N ASN A 161 17.63 1.43 -1.47
CA ASN A 161 16.64 0.83 -0.57
C ASN A 161 17.18 -0.46 0.07
N SER A 162 16.97 -0.63 1.38
CA SER A 162 17.37 -1.83 2.14
C SER A 162 16.23 -2.83 2.35
N GLY A 163 14.98 -2.38 2.26
CA GLY A 163 13.78 -3.22 2.36
C GLY A 163 12.82 -2.89 1.23
N LEU A 164 12.70 -3.77 0.23
CA LEU A 164 11.85 -3.49 -0.93
C LEU A 164 10.45 -4.02 -0.71
N ILE A 165 10.27 -5.34 -0.77
CA ILE A 165 8.95 -5.94 -0.87
C ILE A 165 8.89 -7.15 0.05
N TYR A 166 7.85 -7.23 0.86
CA TYR A 166 7.53 -8.40 1.66
C TYR A 166 6.16 -8.94 1.25
N SER A 167 6.09 -10.21 0.88
CA SER A 167 4.81 -10.88 0.73
C SER A 167 4.93 -12.30 1.20
N HIS A 168 3.94 -12.73 1.96
CA HIS A 168 3.75 -14.14 2.22
C HIS A 168 3.02 -14.85 1.09
N ASN A 169 2.32 -14.15 0.18
CA ASN A 169 1.27 -14.75 -0.65
C ASN A 169 0.93 -13.99 -1.97
N SER A 170 1.91 -13.34 -2.61
CA SER A 170 1.68 -12.55 -3.83
C SER A 170 2.78 -12.76 -4.87
N LYS A 171 2.40 -12.62 -6.14
CA LYS A 171 3.35 -12.56 -7.25
C LYS A 171 3.73 -11.11 -7.53
N PHE A 172 5.03 -10.87 -7.64
CA PHE A 172 5.59 -9.61 -8.11
C PHE A 172 6.10 -9.78 -9.51
N ILE A 173 5.61 -8.94 -10.42
CA ILE A 173 6.04 -8.92 -11.81
C ILE A 173 6.56 -7.54 -12.17
N LYS A 174 7.55 -7.52 -13.06
CA LYS A 174 8.09 -6.31 -13.68
C LYS A 174 7.34 -6.04 -14.98
#